data_AF-A0A1S4BZH9-F1
#
_entry.id   AF-A0A1S4BZH9-F1
#
_cell.length_a   1.000
_cell.length_b   1.000
_cell.length_c   1.000
_cell.angle_alpha   90.00
_cell.angle_beta   90.00
_cell.angle_gamma   90.00
#
_symmetry.space_group_name_H-M   'P 1'
#
loop_
_entity.id
_entity.type
_entity.pdbx_description
1 polymer ?
#
loop_
_entity_poly.entity_id
_entity_poly.type
_entity_poly.pdbx_seq_one_letter_code
_entity_poly.pdbx_strand_id
1 'polypeptide(L)'
;MSTRRIKVRKSVRLAKIENQNIQQVTFSKRRNGVFKKANELVAMTGAEVGIIVCPQGSKPYSFGHPNVNEIINKYVGEKRSPSPSSPGIDDKYVQMFRKANSRELNTRLNSLQDQLDFALNMKSKLKQMNKKVESQQEWFKGPIEKMNYIEASMLKEGLEDLLLKVKNYGTEHGYGYENGKWKAE
;
A
#
# COMPACT_ATOMS: atom_id res chain seq x y z
N MET A 1 10.86 -10.39 -45.97
CA MET A 1 11.28 -9.50 -44.85
C MET A 1 10.51 -8.19 -44.93
N SER A 2 9.74 -7.83 -43.91
CA SER A 2 8.92 -6.61 -43.92
C SER A 2 9.79 -5.38 -43.62
N THR A 3 10.06 -4.55 -44.63
CA THR A 3 10.81 -3.29 -44.48
C THR A 3 10.04 -2.30 -43.60
N ARG A 4 10.58 -2.01 -42.42
CA ARG A 4 10.04 -1.01 -41.49
C ARG A 4 10.24 0.39 -42.06
N ARG A 5 9.20 0.99 -42.65
CA ARG A 5 9.27 2.37 -43.16
C ARG A 5 9.36 3.36 -41.99
N ILE A 6 10.52 3.99 -41.81
CA ILE A 6 10.71 5.07 -40.84
C ILE A 6 10.06 6.34 -41.42
N LYS A 7 8.97 6.79 -40.80
CA LYS A 7 8.28 8.03 -41.20
C LYS A 7 9.06 9.23 -40.66
N VAL A 8 9.56 10.08 -41.55
CA VAL A 8 10.32 11.30 -41.23
C VAL A 8 9.46 12.29 -40.43
N ARG A 9 10.10 13.07 -39.53
CA ARG A 9 9.43 14.10 -38.73
C ARG A 9 8.79 15.14 -39.65
N LYS A 10 7.48 15.29 -39.55
CA LYS A 10 6.73 16.32 -40.30
C LYS A 10 6.72 17.63 -39.51
N SER A 11 6.84 18.74 -40.23
CA SER A 11 6.56 20.06 -39.67
C SER A 11 5.07 20.15 -39.29
N VAL A 12 4.79 20.85 -38.20
CA VAL A 12 3.43 21.03 -37.65
C VAL A 12 3.24 22.51 -37.36
N ARG A 13 2.05 23.03 -37.66
CA ARG A 13 1.68 24.42 -37.34
C ARG A 13 1.69 24.65 -35.82
N LEU A 14 2.08 25.85 -35.39
CA LEU A 14 2.01 26.28 -33.98
C LEU A 14 0.59 26.75 -33.64
N ALA A 15 -0.35 25.83 -33.68
CA ALA A 15 -1.75 26.05 -33.32
C ALA A 15 -2.27 24.90 -32.45
N LYS A 16 -3.46 25.05 -31.88
CA LYS A 16 -4.13 23.96 -31.15
C LYS A 16 -4.32 22.76 -32.08
N ILE A 17 -3.96 21.58 -31.60
CA ILE A 17 -4.21 20.32 -32.30
C ILE A 17 -5.65 19.91 -32.01
N GLU A 18 -6.50 19.88 -33.03
CA GLU A 18 -7.93 19.54 -32.88
C GLU A 18 -8.15 18.04 -32.64
N ASN A 19 -7.38 17.19 -33.31
CA ASN A 19 -7.47 15.74 -33.12
C ASN A 19 -6.96 15.35 -31.72
N GLN A 20 -7.86 14.90 -30.84
CA GLN A 20 -7.57 14.56 -29.45
C GLN A 20 -6.49 13.49 -29.29
N ASN A 21 -6.50 12.43 -30.10
CA ASN A 21 -5.48 11.37 -30.04
C ASN A 21 -4.08 11.90 -30.38
N ILE A 22 -3.99 12.71 -31.44
CA ILE A 22 -2.73 13.35 -31.83
C ILE A 22 -2.30 14.37 -30.77
N GLN A 23 -3.25 15.11 -30.18
CA GLN A 23 -3.00 16.07 -29.12
C GLN A 23 -2.42 15.40 -27.88
N GLN A 24 -3.01 14.29 -27.40
CA GLN A 24 -2.53 13.54 -26.22
C GLN A 24 -1.13 12.95 -26.43
N VAL A 25 -0.89 12.33 -27.59
CA VAL A 25 0.44 11.77 -27.93
C VAL A 25 1.48 12.89 -28.05
N THR A 26 1.12 14.00 -28.70
CA THR A 26 2.01 15.16 -28.87
C THR A 26 2.31 15.83 -27.54
N PHE A 27 1.30 16.01 -26.69
CA PHE A 27 1.46 16.53 -25.33
C PHE A 27 2.47 15.69 -24.54
N SER A 28 2.29 14.37 -24.53
CA SER A 28 3.16 13.45 -23.79
C SER A 28 4.61 13.52 -24.28
N LYS A 29 4.81 13.51 -25.61
CA LYS A 29 6.15 13.62 -26.21
C LYS A 29 6.80 14.99 -25.94
N ARG A 30 6.06 16.08 -26.10
CA ARG A 30 6.58 17.44 -25.89
C ARG A 30 6.89 17.69 -24.42
N ARG A 31 5.99 17.33 -23.51
CA ARG A 31 6.21 17.42 -22.06
C ARG A 31 7.49 16.68 -21.65
N ASN A 32 7.64 15.43 -22.07
CA ASN A 32 8.84 14.64 -21.75
C ASN A 32 10.10 15.27 -22.36
N GLY A 33 10.03 15.78 -23.59
CA GLY A 33 11.15 16.48 -24.22
C GLY A 33 11.56 17.75 -23.48
N VAL A 34 10.59 18.55 -23.03
CA VAL A 34 10.83 19.76 -22.22
C VAL A 34 11.46 19.38 -20.87
N PHE A 35 10.95 18.36 -20.18
CA PHE A 35 11.51 17.91 -18.90
C PHE A 35 12.95 17.40 -19.06
N LYS A 36 13.23 16.66 -20.15
CA LYS A 36 14.59 16.22 -20.44
C LYS A 36 15.54 17.40 -20.67
N LYS A 37 15.11 18.41 -21.43
CA LYS A 37 15.91 19.63 -21.64
C LYS A 37 16.11 20.45 -20.38
N ALA A 38 15.10 20.53 -19.52
CA ALA A 38 15.22 21.17 -18.21
C ALA A 38 16.25 20.43 -17.34
N ASN A 39 16.24 19.10 -17.33
CA ASN A 39 17.21 18.30 -16.61
C ASN A 39 18.63 18.45 -17.17
N GLU A 40 18.80 18.49 -18.49
CA GLU A 40 20.09 18.79 -19.12
C GLU A 40 20.59 20.19 -18.72
N LEU A 41 19.71 21.20 -18.74
CA LEU A 41 20.05 22.57 -18.31
C LEU A 41 20.51 22.62 -16.85
N VAL A 42 19.75 22.00 -15.95
CA VAL A 42 20.10 21.84 -14.53
C VAL A 42 21.47 21.19 -14.39
N ALA A 43 21.73 20.09 -15.09
CA ALA A 43 22.99 19.37 -15.00
C ALA A 43 24.20 20.19 -15.49
N MET A 44 24.01 21.04 -16.50
CA MET A 44 25.09 21.88 -17.05
C MET A 44 25.37 23.13 -16.20
N THR A 45 24.34 23.69 -15.56
CA THR A 45 24.41 25.04 -14.97
C THR A 45 24.22 25.06 -13.46
N GLY A 46 23.70 23.99 -12.87
CA GLY A 46 23.24 23.99 -11.47
C GLY A 46 22.04 24.91 -11.23
N ALA A 47 21.34 25.36 -12.28
CA ALA A 47 20.22 26.27 -12.13
C ALA A 47 19.04 25.61 -11.40
N GLU A 48 18.36 26.39 -10.57
CA GLU A 48 17.06 26.03 -10.01
C GLU A 48 15.97 26.18 -11.08
N VAL A 49 15.21 25.12 -11.34
CA VAL A 49 14.19 25.09 -12.40
C VAL A 49 12.91 24.47 -11.89
N GLY A 50 11.77 25.13 -12.13
CA GLY A 50 10.44 24.58 -11.88
C GLY A 50 9.54 24.69 -13.12
N ILE A 51 8.87 23.61 -13.48
CA ILE A 51 7.94 23.55 -14.62
C ILE A 51 6.66 22.87 -14.16
N ILE A 52 5.52 23.53 -14.36
CA ILE A 52 4.18 22.97 -14.12
C ILE A 52 3.41 23.00 -15.44
N VAL A 53 2.87 21.86 -15.85
CA VAL A 53 2.07 21.72 -17.07
C VAL A 53 0.70 21.18 -16.71
N CYS A 54 -0.34 21.99 -16.94
CA CYS A 54 -1.73 21.65 -16.63
C CYS A 54 -2.53 21.37 -17.92
N PRO A 55 -2.62 20.10 -18.37
CA PRO A 55 -3.52 19.72 -19.43
C PRO A 55 -4.98 19.94 -19.02
N GLN A 56 -5.85 20.23 -20.00
CA GLN A 56 -7.27 20.44 -19.75
C GLN A 56 -7.89 19.18 -19.12
N GLY A 57 -8.55 19.34 -17.97
CA GLY A 57 -9.30 18.27 -17.31
C GLY A 57 -8.48 17.13 -16.70
N SER A 58 -7.16 17.24 -16.60
CA SER A 58 -6.32 16.18 -16.01
C SER A 58 -5.33 16.72 -14.97
N LYS A 59 -4.75 15.79 -14.20
CA LYS A 59 -3.79 16.11 -13.15
C LYS A 59 -2.57 16.86 -13.74
N PRO A 60 -2.07 17.92 -13.08
CA PRO A 60 -0.86 18.59 -13.52
C PRO A 60 0.37 17.69 -13.47
N TYR A 61 1.28 17.94 -14.40
CA TYR A 61 2.61 17.34 -14.44
C TYR A 61 3.64 18.38 -14.02
N SER A 62 4.65 17.94 -13.27
CA SER A 62 5.67 18.84 -12.77
C SER A 62 7.08 18.29 -12.94
N PHE A 63 8.02 19.19 -13.19
CA PHE A 63 9.46 18.98 -13.03
C PHE A 63 10.01 20.05 -12.09
N GLY A 64 10.92 19.68 -11.21
CA GLY A 64 11.54 20.63 -10.30
C GLY A 64 12.92 20.17 -9.88
N HIS A 65 13.87 21.11 -9.84
CA HIS A 65 15.19 20.91 -9.26
C HIS A 65 15.53 22.10 -8.36
N PRO A 66 15.88 21.88 -7.07
CA PRO A 66 15.99 20.58 -6.39
C PRO A 66 14.64 19.87 -6.19
N ASN A 67 13.56 20.60 -5.94
CA ASN A 67 12.21 20.06 -5.80
C ASN A 67 11.18 21.11 -6.29
N VAL A 68 10.15 20.68 -7.00
CA VAL A 68 9.09 21.60 -7.49
C VAL A 68 8.43 22.38 -6.35
N ASN A 69 8.20 21.76 -5.19
CA ASN A 69 7.57 22.43 -4.05
C ASN A 69 8.48 23.52 -3.46
N GLU A 70 9.79 23.28 -3.42
CA GLU A 70 10.77 24.26 -2.95
C GLU A 70 10.84 25.46 -3.90
N ILE A 71 10.85 25.20 -5.21
CA ILE A 71 10.79 26.27 -6.21
C ILE A 71 9.47 27.06 -6.09
N ILE A 72 8.33 26.38 -5.97
CA ILE A 72 7.04 27.05 -5.77
C ILE A 72 7.09 27.92 -4.50
N ASN A 73 7.57 27.40 -3.38
CA ASN A 73 7.61 28.17 -2.13
C ASN A 73 8.57 29.36 -2.21
N LYS A 74 9.71 29.21 -2.88
CA LYS A 74 10.69 30.28 -3.08
C LYS A 74 10.17 31.41 -3.98
N TYR A 75 9.46 31.08 -5.05
CA TYR A 75 9.05 32.05 -6.08
C TYR A 75 7.58 32.48 -5.99
N VAL A 76 6.74 31.73 -5.29
CA VAL A 76 5.29 31.96 -5.13
C VAL A 76 4.90 32.15 -3.65
N GLY A 77 5.75 31.74 -2.70
CA GLY A 77 5.52 31.93 -1.26
C GLY A 77 5.99 33.29 -0.74
N GLU A 78 5.07 33.96 -0.02
CA GLU A 78 5.22 34.93 1.08
C GLU A 78 6.10 36.20 0.91
N LYS A 79 6.96 36.32 -0.11
CA LYS A 79 7.86 37.48 -0.29
C LYS A 79 7.72 38.24 -1.61
N ARG A 80 6.61 38.10 -2.33
CA ARG A 80 6.29 39.07 -3.39
C ARG A 80 5.51 40.21 -2.77
N SER A 81 6.17 41.37 -2.61
CA SER A 81 5.45 42.64 -2.63
C SER A 81 4.57 42.64 -3.88
N PRO A 82 3.27 42.99 -3.77
CA PRO A 82 2.34 42.91 -4.88
C PRO A 82 2.84 43.83 -6.00
N SER A 83 3.49 43.25 -7.02
CA SER A 83 3.81 43.97 -8.23
C SER A 83 2.50 44.21 -8.97
N PRO A 84 2.15 45.47 -9.31
CA PRO A 84 0.90 45.78 -10.01
C PRO A 84 0.80 45.17 -11.42
N SER A 85 1.86 44.54 -11.93
CA SER A 85 2.01 44.16 -13.33
C SER A 85 1.67 42.71 -13.70
N SER A 86 1.31 41.82 -12.76
CA SER A 86 0.77 40.50 -13.16
C SER A 86 0.01 39.74 -12.06
N PRO A 87 -1.26 40.08 -11.77
CA PRO A 87 -2.15 39.18 -11.06
C PRO A 87 -2.77 38.18 -12.05
N GLY A 88 -2.61 36.86 -11.79
CA GLY A 88 -3.69 35.91 -12.07
C GLY A 88 -3.38 34.60 -12.81
N ILE A 89 -2.28 34.46 -13.56
CA ILE A 89 -2.02 33.23 -14.34
C ILE A 89 -1.11 32.25 -13.59
N ASP A 90 0.04 32.72 -13.08
CA ASP A 90 1.01 31.86 -12.38
C ASP A 90 0.42 31.25 -11.11
N ASP A 91 -0.33 32.05 -10.34
CA ASP A 91 -0.96 31.60 -9.11
C ASP A 91 -2.06 30.55 -9.36
N LYS A 92 -2.84 30.69 -10.44
CA LYS A 92 -3.90 29.72 -10.79
C LYS A 92 -3.34 28.32 -11.03
N TYR A 93 -2.24 28.18 -11.77
CA TYR A 93 -1.64 26.88 -12.06
C TYR A 93 -0.97 26.27 -10.82
N VAL A 94 -0.37 27.10 -9.97
CA VAL A 94 0.20 26.67 -8.68
C VAL A 94 -0.92 26.19 -7.74
N GLN A 95 -2.03 26.93 -7.64
CA GLN A 95 -3.19 26.50 -6.86
C GLN A 95 -3.78 25.18 -7.39
N MET A 96 -3.91 25.03 -8.72
CA MET A 96 -4.34 23.76 -9.33
C MET A 96 -3.42 22.60 -8.97
N PHE A 97 -2.10 22.83 -9.02
CA PHE A 97 -1.09 21.84 -8.62
C PHE A 97 -1.22 21.45 -7.14
N ARG A 98 -1.26 22.44 -6.24
CA ARG A 98 -1.44 22.21 -4.79
C ARG A 98 -2.72 21.43 -4.51
N LYS A 99 -3.85 21.84 -5.07
CA LYS A 99 -5.16 21.17 -4.88
C LYS A 99 -5.16 19.73 -5.38
N ALA A 100 -4.56 19.47 -6.55
CA ALA A 100 -4.46 18.12 -7.09
C ALA A 100 -3.59 17.21 -6.21
N ASN A 101 -2.47 17.73 -5.71
CA ASN A 101 -1.57 16.98 -4.84
C ASN A 101 -2.19 16.68 -3.46
N SER A 102 -2.88 17.67 -2.87
CA SER A 102 -3.60 17.47 -1.59
C SER A 102 -4.67 16.40 -1.67
N ARG A 103 -5.42 16.33 -2.79
CA ARG A 103 -6.42 15.27 -2.99
C ARG A 103 -5.80 13.88 -2.96
N GLU A 104 -4.69 13.68 -3.66
CA GLU A 104 -4.01 12.38 -3.68
C GLU A 104 -3.48 11.98 -2.30
N LEU A 105 -2.85 12.94 -1.59
CA LEU A 105 -2.36 12.70 -0.24
C LEU A 105 -3.51 12.29 0.70
N ASN A 106 -4.65 12.97 0.63
CA ASN A 106 -5.83 12.63 1.43
C ASN A 106 -6.37 11.22 1.08
N THR A 107 -6.40 10.85 -0.20
CA THR A 107 -6.82 9.49 -0.59
C THR A 107 -5.88 8.42 -0.01
N ARG A 108 -4.57 8.66 -0.05
CA ARG A 108 -3.59 7.74 0.55
C ARG A 108 -3.73 7.66 2.06
N LEU A 109 -3.92 8.80 2.73
CA LEU A 109 -4.14 8.85 4.17
C LEU A 109 -5.38 8.05 4.58
N ASN A 110 -6.50 8.24 3.88
CA ASN A 110 -7.73 7.50 4.17
C ASN A 110 -7.52 5.98 3.98
N SER A 111 -6.86 5.57 2.89
CA SER A 111 -6.59 4.14 2.66
C SER A 111 -5.68 3.51 3.73
N LEU A 112 -4.67 4.25 4.21
CA LEU A 112 -3.82 3.78 5.30
C LEU A 112 -4.58 3.72 6.63
N GLN A 113 -5.49 4.66 6.87
CA GLN A 113 -6.37 4.65 8.03
C GLN A 113 -7.28 3.41 8.02
N ASP A 114 -7.90 3.10 6.88
CA ASP A 114 -8.74 1.90 6.72
C ASP A 114 -7.94 0.61 6.99
N GLN A 115 -6.69 0.54 6.52
CA GLN A 115 -5.80 -0.60 6.78
C GLN A 115 -5.46 -0.74 8.26
N LEU A 116 -5.20 0.38 8.95
CA LEU A 116 -4.91 0.38 10.38
C LEU A 116 -6.12 -0.11 11.18
N ASP A 117 -7.31 0.39 10.87
CA ASP A 117 -8.55 0.02 11.54
C ASP A 117 -8.88 -1.47 11.33
N PHE A 118 -8.65 -1.98 10.12
CA PHE A 118 -8.77 -3.40 9.83
C PHE A 118 -7.79 -4.24 10.67
N ALA A 119 -6.51 -3.85 10.72
CA ALA A 119 -5.49 -4.56 11.47
C ALA A 119 -5.78 -4.55 13.00
N LEU A 120 -6.25 -3.43 13.54
CA LEU A 120 -6.66 -3.31 14.94
C LEU A 120 -7.86 -4.19 15.25
N ASN A 121 -8.86 -4.24 14.37
CA ASN A 121 -10.01 -5.13 14.52
C ASN A 121 -9.56 -6.60 14.52
N MET A 122 -8.72 -6.99 13.56
CA MET A 122 -8.16 -8.34 13.48
C MET A 122 -7.37 -8.72 14.74
N LYS A 123 -6.53 -7.82 15.25
CA LYS A 123 -5.80 -7.99 16.51
C LYS A 123 -6.75 -8.22 17.69
N SER A 124 -7.83 -7.45 17.79
CA SER A 124 -8.80 -7.61 18.87
C SER A 124 -9.52 -8.95 18.78
N LYS A 125 -9.89 -9.39 17.58
CA LYS A 125 -10.50 -10.71 17.32
C LYS A 125 -9.55 -11.86 17.66
N LEU A 126 -8.28 -11.76 17.27
CA LEU A 126 -7.24 -12.73 17.64
C LEU A 126 -7.07 -12.81 19.16
N LYS A 127 -7.04 -11.66 19.86
CA LYS A 127 -6.96 -11.63 21.32
C LYS A 127 -8.16 -12.34 21.98
N GLN A 128 -9.36 -12.14 21.47
CA GLN A 128 -10.55 -12.85 21.98
C GLN A 128 -10.50 -14.35 21.71
N MET A 129 -10.08 -14.77 20.52
CA MET A 129 -9.91 -16.19 20.20
C MET A 129 -8.84 -16.83 21.08
N ASN A 130 -7.70 -16.15 21.28
CA ASN A 130 -6.63 -16.64 22.13
C ASN A 130 -7.10 -16.83 23.58
N LYS A 131 -7.87 -15.86 24.12
CA LYS A 131 -8.47 -15.99 25.46
C LYS A 131 -9.42 -17.19 25.58
N LYS A 132 -10.21 -17.47 24.54
CA LYS A 132 -11.09 -18.66 24.50
C LYS A 132 -10.26 -19.95 24.52
N VAL A 133 -9.24 -20.04 23.68
CA VAL A 133 -8.34 -21.20 23.62
C VAL A 133 -7.60 -21.39 24.96
N GLU A 134 -7.08 -20.32 25.56
CA GLU A 134 -6.46 -20.35 26.89
C GLU A 134 -7.44 -20.89 27.93
N SER A 135 -8.67 -20.35 28.01
CA SER A 135 -9.68 -20.85 28.95
C SER A 135 -10.05 -22.33 28.75
N GLN A 136 -10.03 -22.81 27.50
CA GLN A 136 -10.29 -24.22 27.18
C GLN A 136 -9.09 -25.13 27.49
N GLN A 137 -7.86 -24.61 27.47
CA GLN A 137 -6.66 -25.37 27.82
C GLN A 137 -6.29 -25.26 29.30
N GLU A 138 -6.79 -24.27 30.04
CA GLU A 138 -6.40 -23.99 31.42
C GLU A 138 -7.06 -24.90 32.46
N TRP A 139 -8.26 -25.43 32.18
CA TRP A 139 -9.03 -26.17 33.19
C TRP A 139 -8.33 -27.44 33.74
N PHE A 140 -7.36 -28.00 33.01
CA PHE A 140 -6.56 -29.16 33.45
C PHE A 140 -5.07 -28.85 33.68
N LYS A 141 -4.65 -27.58 33.57
CA LYS A 141 -3.24 -27.16 33.78
C LYS A 141 -2.86 -26.90 35.24
N GLY A 142 -3.83 -26.93 36.16
CA GLY A 142 -3.58 -26.80 37.60
C GLY A 142 -2.99 -28.09 38.23
N PRO A 143 -2.41 -28.02 39.44
CA PRO A 143 -1.96 -29.21 40.16
C PRO A 143 -3.11 -30.19 40.37
N ILE A 144 -2.89 -31.48 40.05
CA ILE A 144 -3.92 -32.53 40.14
C ILE A 144 -4.47 -32.62 41.57
N GLU A 145 -3.63 -32.38 42.59
CA GLU A 145 -4.05 -32.44 44.00
C GLU A 145 -5.07 -31.35 44.39
N LYS A 146 -5.22 -30.30 43.57
CA LYS A 146 -6.13 -29.18 43.83
C LYS A 146 -7.44 -29.26 43.05
N MET A 147 -7.65 -30.30 42.25
CA MET A 147 -8.89 -30.46 41.48
C MET A 147 -10.07 -30.78 42.38
N ASN A 148 -11.22 -30.16 42.09
CA ASN A 148 -12.48 -30.57 42.71
C ASN A 148 -13.02 -31.87 42.08
N TYR A 149 -14.04 -32.49 42.69
CA TYR A 149 -14.58 -33.78 42.22
C TYR A 149 -15.06 -33.73 40.77
N ILE A 150 -15.69 -32.63 40.34
CA ILE A 150 -16.23 -32.47 38.98
C ILE A 150 -15.07 -32.42 37.98
N GLU A 151 -14.05 -31.62 38.27
CA GLU A 151 -12.84 -31.49 37.44
C GLU A 151 -12.09 -32.82 37.32
N ALA A 152 -11.91 -33.54 38.44
CA ALA A 152 -11.26 -34.85 38.46
C ALA A 152 -12.06 -35.91 37.66
N SER A 153 -13.39 -35.88 37.74
CA SER A 153 -14.26 -36.77 36.98
C SER A 153 -14.15 -36.52 35.47
N MET A 154 -14.16 -35.26 35.04
CA MET A 154 -13.99 -34.89 33.63
C MET A 154 -12.61 -35.30 33.09
N LEU A 155 -11.55 -35.14 33.89
CA LEU A 155 -10.20 -35.58 33.52
C LEU A 155 -10.13 -37.12 33.37
N LYS A 156 -10.77 -37.87 34.29
CA LYS A 156 -10.82 -39.33 34.23
C LYS A 156 -11.48 -39.83 32.94
N GLU A 157 -12.65 -39.30 32.58
CA GLU A 157 -13.35 -39.68 31.34
C GLU A 157 -12.48 -39.38 30.10
N GLY A 158 -11.83 -38.21 30.05
CA GLY A 158 -10.95 -37.85 28.95
C GLY A 158 -9.73 -38.77 28.82
N LEU A 159 -9.15 -39.22 29.93
CA LEU A 159 -8.06 -40.19 29.94
C LEU A 159 -8.51 -41.59 29.51
N GLU A 160 -9.72 -42.02 29.89
CA GLU A 160 -10.31 -43.30 29.48
C GLU A 160 -10.55 -43.34 27.96
N ASP A 161 -11.09 -42.26 27.39
CA ASP A 161 -11.28 -42.09 25.95
C ASP A 161 -9.94 -42.11 25.19
N LEU A 162 -8.93 -41.43 25.72
CA LEU A 162 -7.59 -41.44 25.13
C LEU A 162 -7.00 -42.84 25.17
N LEU A 163 -7.14 -43.55 26.29
CA LEU A 163 -6.66 -44.91 26.47
C LEU A 163 -7.36 -45.88 25.51
N LEU A 164 -8.65 -45.69 25.23
CA LEU A 164 -9.38 -46.44 24.21
C LEU A 164 -8.86 -46.14 22.79
N LYS A 165 -8.59 -44.89 22.45
CA LYS A 165 -8.00 -44.52 21.16
C LYS A 165 -6.62 -45.15 20.97
N VAL A 166 -5.78 -45.12 22.00
CA VAL A 166 -4.44 -45.74 21.94
C VAL A 166 -4.57 -47.25 21.75
N LYS A 167 -5.48 -47.92 22.49
CA LYS A 167 -5.83 -49.34 22.31
C LYS A 167 -6.17 -49.69 20.86
N ASN A 168 -7.12 -48.94 20.28
CA ASN A 168 -7.56 -49.17 18.91
C ASN A 168 -6.43 -48.96 17.90
N TYR A 169 -5.61 -47.92 18.07
CA TYR A 169 -4.45 -47.68 17.21
C TYR A 169 -3.43 -48.81 17.27
N GLY A 170 -3.14 -49.35 18.47
CA GLY A 170 -2.24 -50.48 18.64
C GLY A 170 -2.76 -51.75 17.97
N THR A 171 -4.06 -52.06 18.11
CA THR A 171 -4.67 -53.21 17.44
C THR A 171 -4.66 -53.08 15.91
N GLU A 172 -4.84 -51.87 15.37
CA GLU A 172 -4.69 -51.61 13.93
C GLU A 172 -3.27 -51.85 13.41
N HIS A 173 -2.27 -51.81 14.29
CA HIS A 173 -0.85 -51.96 13.96
C HIS A 173 -0.24 -53.28 14.48
N GLY A 174 -1.06 -54.27 14.86
CA GLY A 174 -0.61 -55.59 15.27
C GLY A 174 -0.03 -55.67 16.70
N TYR A 175 -0.43 -54.76 17.58
CA TYR A 175 -0.07 -54.79 19.00
C TYR A 175 -1.30 -55.05 19.87
N GLY A 176 -1.28 -56.14 20.64
CA GLY A 176 -2.27 -56.47 21.65
C GLY A 176 -2.00 -55.79 22.99
N TYR A 177 -3.06 -55.44 23.74
CA TYR A 177 -2.96 -54.87 25.09
C TYR A 177 -3.52 -55.84 26.13
N GLU A 178 -2.64 -56.51 26.87
CA GLU A 178 -3.00 -57.49 27.91
C GLU A 178 -2.35 -57.15 29.24
N ASN A 179 -3.08 -57.30 30.35
CA ASN A 179 -2.56 -57.12 31.72
C ASN A 179 -1.81 -55.78 31.94
N GLY A 180 -2.26 -54.71 31.27
CA GLY A 180 -1.67 -53.38 31.40
C GLY A 180 -0.34 -53.20 30.65
N LYS A 181 0.03 -54.11 29.73
CA LYS A 181 1.23 -54.01 28.90
C LYS A 181 0.92 -54.25 27.42
N TRP A 182 1.59 -53.49 26.56
CA TRP A 182 1.59 -53.69 25.12
C TRP A 182 2.46 -54.89 24.75
N LYS A 183 1.93 -55.79 23.94
CA LYS A 183 2.65 -56.92 23.34
C LYS A 183 2.50 -56.82 21.83
N ALA A 184 3.57 -57.08 21.09
CA ALA A 184 3.43 -57.37 19.67
C ALA A 184 2.71 -58.72 19.54
N GLU A 185 1.73 -58.80 18.64
CA GLU A 185 1.12 -60.09 18.25
C GLU A 185 2.10 -60.96 17.46
#